data_AF-A0AAD5D6W6-F1
#
_entry.id   AF-A0AAD5D6W6-F1
#
_cell.length_a   1.000
_cell.length_b   1.000
_cell.length_c   1.000
_cell.angle_alpha   90.00
_cell.angle_beta   90.00
_cell.angle_gamma   90.00
#
_symmetry.space_group_name_H-M   'P 1'
#
loop_
_entity.id
_entity.type
_entity.pdbx_description
1 polymer ?
#
loop_
_entity_poly.entity_id
_entity_poly.type
_entity_poly.pdbx_seq_one_letter_code
_entity_poly.pdbx_strand_id
1 'polypeptide(L)'
;MARRNHYPRERYENRHHPYPPAGPPSRVPMPQPMPPHPAILEEELEFQHHEIRRLLGENRRLVEDRVALQRDLGTAKEELRRLNIAIADIQEQNEMHSRKHIENVLKLEADLRATEPLKNEAKQLHGEVERLKSIRHDLSGQVQILKKDLAKLQTENKQLPALKAEHERILQELMHARAAIDYEKKGSMELMEQRQVMEKNLVSMAREVEKLRAELTSSDVGPWGDDYGDQICAEISFLDIILLYMDATYNLFCVIRDNGKDVRCLSLLVSLVEVGGGSYDMKYGSSDGRFPPYGDGYVTHLGAADKGPLYGSSSGPRVGSEKSRTRH
;
A
#
# COMPACT_ATOMS: atom_id res chain seq x y z
N MET A 1 -53.49 26.16 -18.59
CA MET A 1 -53.83 27.54 -18.99
C MET A 1 -54.70 27.46 -20.24
N ALA A 2 -55.94 27.95 -20.13
CA ALA A 2 -56.97 27.83 -21.14
C ALA A 2 -56.80 28.90 -22.24
N ARG A 3 -56.76 28.50 -23.51
CA ARG A 3 -57.06 29.38 -24.65
C ARG A 3 -58.50 29.10 -25.09
N ARG A 4 -59.41 29.93 -24.62
CA ARG A 4 -60.80 30.00 -25.10
C ARG A 4 -60.80 30.88 -26.35
N ASN A 5 -60.87 30.29 -27.54
CA ASN A 5 -61.19 31.03 -28.74
C ASN A 5 -62.70 31.34 -28.74
N HIS A 6 -63.03 32.58 -28.39
CA HIS A 6 -64.34 33.17 -28.67
C HIS A 6 -64.38 33.56 -30.14
N TYR A 7 -65.19 32.88 -30.94
CA TYR A 7 -65.64 33.43 -32.22
C TYR A 7 -66.81 34.38 -31.93
N PRO A 8 -66.85 35.59 -32.54
CA PRO A 8 -67.98 36.49 -32.41
C PRO A 8 -69.21 35.82 -33.02
N ARG A 9 -70.21 35.54 -32.19
CA ARG A 9 -71.54 35.12 -32.67
C ARG A 9 -72.25 36.40 -33.10
N GLU A 10 -72.14 36.75 -34.38
CA GLU A 10 -72.94 37.81 -34.96
C GLU A 10 -74.42 37.49 -34.70
N ARG A 11 -75.03 38.41 -33.97
CA ARG A 11 -76.44 38.43 -33.62
C ARG A 11 -77.16 38.89 -34.89
N TYR A 12 -77.71 37.96 -35.68
CA TYR A 12 -78.71 38.31 -36.68
C TYR A 12 -79.95 38.80 -35.92
N GLU A 13 -79.97 40.09 -35.62
CA GLU A 13 -81.17 40.78 -35.19
C GLU A 13 -82.15 40.77 -36.36
N ASN A 14 -83.29 40.12 -36.12
CA ASN A 14 -84.49 40.21 -36.93
C ASN A 14 -84.84 41.70 -37.15
N ARG A 15 -84.46 42.27 -38.30
CA ARG A 15 -85.18 43.39 -38.90
C ARG A 15 -86.54 42.88 -39.39
N HIS A 16 -87.41 42.54 -38.46
CA HIS A 16 -88.84 42.60 -38.71
C HIS A 16 -89.22 44.08 -38.73
N HIS A 17 -89.16 44.69 -39.90
CA HIS A 17 -89.97 45.87 -40.17
C HIS A 17 -91.43 45.41 -40.24
N PRO A 18 -92.31 45.86 -39.33
CA PRO A 18 -93.74 45.63 -39.48
C PRO A 18 -94.21 46.45 -40.66
N TYR A 19 -94.70 45.81 -41.72
CA TYR A 19 -95.51 46.50 -42.71
C TYR A 19 -96.70 47.13 -41.96
N PRO A 20 -96.99 48.43 -42.16
CA PRO A 20 -98.20 49.01 -41.59
C PRO A 20 -99.42 48.33 -42.22
N PRO A 21 -100.56 48.20 -41.51
CA PRO A 21 -101.78 47.70 -42.11
C PRO A 21 -102.21 48.71 -43.17
N ALA A 22 -102.06 48.36 -44.45
CA ALA A 22 -102.62 49.14 -45.53
C ALA A 22 -104.15 49.15 -45.34
N GLY A 23 -104.71 50.30 -44.99
CA GLY A 23 -106.15 50.53 -45.06
C GLY A 23 -106.66 50.34 -46.51
N PRO A 24 -107.97 50.16 -46.70
CA PRO A 24 -108.54 49.88 -48.02
C PRO A 24 -108.15 51.00 -49.00
N PRO A 25 -107.66 50.67 -50.22
CA PRO A 25 -107.30 51.70 -51.18
C PRO A 25 -108.51 52.55 -51.54
N SER A 26 -108.36 53.87 -51.38
CA SER A 26 -109.31 54.87 -51.87
C SER A 26 -109.32 54.81 -53.40
N ARG A 27 -110.46 54.41 -53.98
CA ARG A 27 -110.68 54.34 -55.44
C ARG A 27 -110.72 55.74 -56.02
N VAL A 28 -109.59 56.20 -56.55
CA VAL A 28 -109.57 57.27 -57.54
C VAL A 28 -109.89 56.62 -58.91
N PRO A 29 -110.81 57.16 -59.73
CA PRO A 29 -111.04 56.65 -61.08
C PRO A 29 -109.81 56.90 -61.95
N MET A 30 -108.94 55.89 -62.05
CA MET A 30 -107.91 55.85 -63.09
C MET A 30 -108.63 55.59 -64.43
N PRO A 31 -108.18 56.20 -65.54
CA PRO A 31 -108.71 55.89 -66.86
C PRO A 31 -108.60 54.38 -67.06
N GLN A 32 -109.73 53.73 -67.33
CA GLN A 32 -109.72 52.32 -67.67
C GLN A 32 -108.81 52.15 -68.90
N PRO A 33 -107.75 51.33 -68.82
CA PRO A 33 -107.12 50.83 -70.03
C PRO A 33 -108.23 50.16 -70.84
N MET A 34 -108.35 50.49 -72.13
CA MET A 34 -109.29 49.79 -72.99
C MET A 34 -109.09 48.28 -72.82
N PRO A 35 -110.18 47.48 -72.77
CA PRO A 35 -110.06 46.05 -72.52
C PRO A 35 -109.14 45.45 -73.59
N PRO A 36 -108.04 44.78 -73.20
CA PRO A 36 -107.27 44.02 -74.18
C PRO A 36 -108.21 43.01 -74.84
N HIS A 37 -108.05 42.80 -76.14
CA HIS A 37 -108.87 41.86 -76.91
C HIS A 37 -108.93 40.51 -76.16
N PRO A 38 -110.10 39.87 -75.99
CA PRO A 38 -110.31 38.70 -75.11
C PRO A 38 -109.23 37.61 -75.23
N ALA A 39 -108.74 37.38 -76.44
CA ALA A 39 -107.67 36.43 -76.76
C ALA A 39 -106.33 36.71 -76.05
N ILE A 40 -105.95 37.99 -75.84
CA ILE A 40 -104.67 38.35 -75.18
C ILE A 40 -104.77 38.12 -73.66
N LEU A 41 -105.95 38.38 -73.08
CA LEU A 41 -106.21 38.09 -71.67
C LEU A 41 -106.24 36.58 -71.40
N GLU A 42 -106.75 35.78 -72.33
CA GLU A 42 -106.68 34.32 -72.26
C GLU A 42 -105.25 33.80 -72.32
N GLU A 43 -104.42 34.29 -73.23
CA GLU A 43 -103.01 33.90 -73.36
C GLU A 43 -102.18 34.26 -72.11
N GLU A 44 -102.38 35.45 -71.53
CA GLU A 44 -101.75 35.85 -70.26
C GLU A 44 -102.22 34.98 -69.08
N LEU A 45 -103.51 34.63 -69.03
CA LEU A 45 -104.06 33.69 -68.05
C LEU A 45 -103.42 32.31 -68.18
N GLU A 46 -103.23 31.81 -69.39
CA GLU A 46 -102.57 30.53 -69.66
C GLU A 46 -101.10 30.56 -69.24
N PHE A 47 -100.38 31.65 -69.52
CA PHE A 47 -99.00 31.86 -69.10
C PHE A 47 -98.88 31.91 -67.58
N GLN A 48 -99.74 32.69 -66.90
CA GLN A 48 -99.77 32.75 -65.43
C GLN A 48 -100.09 31.39 -64.81
N HIS A 49 -101.04 30.64 -65.37
CA HIS A 49 -101.31 29.28 -64.91
C HIS A 49 -100.11 28.35 -65.11
N HIS A 50 -99.39 28.47 -66.23
CA HIS A 50 -98.17 27.70 -66.46
C HIS A 50 -97.09 28.05 -65.43
N GLU A 51 -96.88 29.33 -65.17
CA GLU A 51 -95.90 29.81 -64.21
C GLU A 51 -96.25 29.42 -62.77
N ILE A 52 -97.51 29.52 -62.36
CA ILE A 52 -97.99 29.03 -61.06
C ILE A 52 -97.70 27.53 -60.92
N ARG A 53 -97.96 26.73 -61.96
CA ARG A 53 -97.64 25.29 -61.93
C ARG A 53 -96.13 25.03 -61.82
N ARG A 54 -95.30 25.78 -62.54
CA ARG A 54 -93.84 25.71 -62.44
C ARG A 54 -93.36 26.02 -61.02
N LEU A 55 -93.82 27.14 -60.45
CA LEU A 55 -93.48 27.57 -59.09
C LEU A 55 -93.95 26.57 -58.03
N LEU A 56 -95.14 26.00 -58.18
CA LEU A 56 -95.63 24.93 -57.28
C LEU A 56 -94.75 23.68 -57.36
N GLY A 57 -94.31 23.31 -58.57
CA GLY A 57 -93.36 22.21 -58.78
C GLY A 57 -92.00 22.48 -58.13
N GLU A 58 -91.49 23.70 -58.26
CA GLU A 58 -90.23 24.13 -57.63
C GLU A 58 -90.32 24.19 -56.11
N ASN A 59 -91.41 24.73 -55.57
CA ASN A 59 -91.64 24.79 -54.13
C ASN A 59 -91.72 23.37 -53.53
N ARG A 60 -92.38 22.44 -54.23
CA ARG A 60 -92.39 21.02 -53.84
C ARG A 60 -90.98 20.42 -53.80
N ARG A 61 -90.15 20.67 -54.82
CA ARG A 61 -88.74 20.22 -54.83
C ARG A 61 -87.94 20.83 -53.68
N LEU A 62 -88.08 22.13 -53.43
CA LEU A 62 -87.42 22.80 -52.30
C LEU A 62 -87.84 22.21 -50.95
N VAL A 63 -89.10 21.82 -50.79
CA VAL A 63 -89.57 21.12 -49.59
C VAL A 63 -88.94 19.73 -49.48
N GLU A 64 -88.87 18.96 -50.58
CA GLU A 64 -88.20 17.65 -50.62
C GLU A 64 -86.72 17.75 -50.22
N ASP A 65 -85.98 18.71 -50.80
CA ASP A 65 -84.58 18.99 -50.48
C ASP A 65 -84.39 19.42 -49.03
N ARG A 66 -85.27 20.30 -48.51
CA ARG A 66 -85.22 20.71 -47.10
C ARG A 66 -85.39 19.52 -46.17
N VAL A 67 -86.31 18.60 -46.47
CA VAL A 67 -86.53 17.41 -45.65
C VAL A 67 -85.33 16.46 -45.76
N ALA A 68 -84.71 16.31 -46.94
CA ALA A 68 -83.46 15.56 -47.09
C ALA A 68 -82.32 16.16 -46.24
N LEU A 69 -82.07 17.46 -46.36
CA LEU A 69 -81.06 18.18 -45.55
C LEU A 69 -81.33 18.08 -44.05
N GLN A 70 -82.60 18.07 -43.63
CA GLN A 70 -82.95 17.89 -42.22
C GLN A 70 -82.62 16.48 -41.72
N ARG A 71 -82.81 15.44 -42.54
CA ARG A 71 -82.38 14.08 -42.20
C ARG A 71 -80.86 14.00 -42.11
N ASP A 72 -80.15 14.57 -43.10
CA ASP A 72 -78.69 14.56 -43.14
C ASP A 72 -78.08 15.31 -41.94
N LEU A 73 -78.65 16.45 -41.56
CA LEU A 73 -78.27 17.17 -40.34
C LEU A 73 -78.49 16.32 -39.07
N GLY A 74 -79.57 15.52 -39.04
CA GLY A 74 -79.82 14.56 -37.97
C GLY A 74 -78.75 13.47 -37.89
N THR A 75 -78.40 12.88 -39.03
CA THR A 75 -77.33 11.88 -39.16
C THR A 75 -75.98 12.45 -38.73
N ALA A 76 -75.59 13.61 -39.25
CA ALA A 76 -74.32 14.27 -38.91
C ALA A 76 -74.23 14.64 -37.42
N LYS A 77 -75.34 15.06 -36.79
CA LYS A 77 -75.39 15.32 -35.35
C LYS A 77 -75.17 14.05 -34.53
N GLU A 78 -75.72 12.93 -34.97
CA GLU A 78 -75.53 11.65 -34.29
C GLU A 78 -74.09 11.13 -34.44
N GLU A 79 -73.50 11.28 -35.63
CA GLU A 79 -72.08 10.97 -35.84
C GLU A 79 -71.16 11.81 -34.96
N LEU A 80 -71.41 13.13 -34.84
CA LEU A 80 -70.67 13.99 -33.92
C LEU A 80 -70.79 13.52 -32.47
N ARG A 81 -71.96 13.04 -32.02
CA ARG A 81 -72.12 12.46 -30.68
C ARG A 81 -71.27 11.21 -30.50
N ARG A 82 -71.30 10.29 -31.47
CA ARG A 82 -70.49 9.07 -31.43
C ARG A 82 -68.99 9.38 -31.40
N LEU A 83 -68.54 10.33 -32.22
CA LEU A 83 -67.14 10.76 -32.22
C LEU A 83 -66.75 11.40 -30.89
N ASN A 84 -67.62 12.22 -30.27
CA ASN A 84 -67.34 12.80 -28.97
C ASN A 84 -67.16 11.74 -27.87
N ILE A 85 -67.96 10.66 -27.91
CA ILE A 85 -67.79 9.52 -26.99
C ILE A 85 -66.45 8.82 -27.26
N ALA A 86 -66.15 8.50 -28.53
CA ALA A 86 -64.88 7.85 -28.89
C ALA A 86 -63.65 8.70 -28.52
N ILE A 87 -63.74 10.03 -28.64
CA ILE A 87 -62.67 10.94 -28.20
C ILE A 87 -62.47 10.84 -26.68
N ALA A 88 -63.55 10.78 -25.90
CA ALA A 88 -63.47 10.63 -24.45
C ALA A 88 -62.83 9.28 -24.06
N ASP A 89 -63.23 8.18 -24.72
CA ASP A 89 -62.65 6.85 -24.47
C ASP A 89 -61.15 6.82 -24.80
N ILE A 90 -60.73 7.42 -25.92
CA ILE A 90 -59.31 7.51 -26.31
C ILE A 90 -58.54 8.35 -25.28
N GLN A 91 -59.12 9.45 -24.79
CA GLN A 91 -58.49 10.28 -23.76
C GLN A 91 -58.30 9.51 -22.45
N GLU A 92 -59.31 8.78 -22.01
CA GLU A 92 -59.24 7.96 -20.80
C GLU A 92 -58.18 6.84 -20.93
N GLN A 93 -58.15 6.14 -22.07
CA GLN A 93 -57.13 5.12 -22.35
C GLN A 93 -55.72 5.73 -22.36
N ASN A 94 -55.53 6.88 -23.01
CA ASN A 94 -54.25 7.57 -23.04
C ASN A 94 -53.81 8.01 -21.63
N GLU A 95 -54.71 8.53 -20.81
CA GLU A 95 -54.42 8.89 -19.43
C GLU A 95 -54.05 7.66 -18.59
N MET A 96 -54.77 6.55 -18.75
CA MET A 96 -54.47 5.28 -18.08
C MET A 96 -53.07 4.78 -18.47
N HIS A 97 -52.75 4.76 -19.76
CA HIS A 97 -51.43 4.38 -20.26
C HIS A 97 -50.34 5.30 -19.74
N SER A 98 -50.56 6.62 -19.77
CA SER A 98 -49.63 7.61 -19.24
C SER A 98 -49.33 7.40 -17.76
N ARG A 99 -50.37 7.21 -16.93
CA ARG A 99 -50.22 6.93 -15.50
C ARG A 99 -49.43 5.65 -15.24
N LYS A 100 -49.71 4.58 -15.97
CA LYS A 100 -48.98 3.30 -15.87
C LYS A 100 -47.50 3.46 -16.25
N HIS A 101 -47.19 4.21 -17.31
CA HIS A 101 -45.81 4.49 -17.67
C HIS A 101 -45.08 5.30 -16.61
N ILE A 102 -45.72 6.32 -16.03
CA ILE A 102 -45.15 7.11 -14.93
C ILE A 102 -44.86 6.21 -13.72
N GLU A 103 -45.82 5.37 -13.32
CA GLU A 103 -45.62 4.42 -12.21
C GLU A 103 -44.44 3.47 -12.48
N ASN A 104 -44.32 2.95 -13.69
CA ASN A 104 -43.20 2.09 -14.09
C ASN A 104 -41.86 2.83 -14.06
N VAL A 105 -41.81 4.08 -14.53
CA VAL A 105 -40.60 4.91 -14.46
C VAL A 105 -40.19 5.12 -13.01
N LEU A 106 -41.12 5.47 -12.12
CA LEU A 106 -40.82 5.67 -10.70
C LEU A 106 -40.32 4.39 -10.02
N LYS A 107 -40.88 3.22 -10.37
CA LYS A 107 -40.39 1.92 -9.88
C LYS A 107 -38.96 1.66 -10.35
N LEU A 108 -38.69 1.81 -11.65
CA LEU A 108 -37.36 1.61 -12.21
C LEU A 108 -36.33 2.61 -11.65
N GLU A 109 -36.72 3.86 -11.39
CA GLU A 109 -35.86 4.86 -10.73
C GLU A 109 -35.55 4.50 -9.27
N ALA A 110 -36.49 3.88 -8.57
CA ALA A 110 -36.27 3.38 -7.21
C ALA A 110 -35.30 2.19 -7.22
N ASP A 111 -35.50 1.23 -8.13
CA ASP A 111 -34.61 0.08 -8.32
C ASP A 111 -33.19 0.53 -8.74
N LEU A 112 -33.09 1.52 -9.63
CA LEU A 112 -31.81 2.10 -10.05
C LEU A 112 -31.11 2.79 -8.87
N ARG A 113 -31.84 3.52 -8.02
CA ARG A 113 -31.27 4.09 -6.79
C ARG A 113 -30.84 3.03 -5.77
N ALA A 114 -31.60 1.94 -5.65
CA ALA A 114 -31.26 0.83 -4.76
C ALA A 114 -30.00 0.06 -5.22
N THR A 115 -29.69 0.05 -6.52
CA THR A 115 -28.52 -0.62 -7.08
C THR A 115 -27.24 0.23 -7.08
N GLU A 116 -27.35 1.57 -6.98
CA GLU A 116 -26.19 2.47 -6.92
C GLU A 116 -25.20 2.18 -5.75
N PRO A 117 -25.61 1.85 -4.50
CA PRO A 117 -24.66 1.49 -3.45
C PRO A 117 -23.87 0.21 -3.79
N LEU A 118 -24.51 -0.80 -4.38
CA LEU A 118 -23.85 -2.04 -4.79
C LEU A 118 -22.78 -1.77 -5.86
N LYS A 119 -23.05 -0.85 -6.79
CA LYS A 119 -22.09 -0.41 -7.80
C LYS A 119 -20.90 0.33 -7.17
N ASN A 120 -21.14 1.11 -6.11
CA ASN A 120 -20.07 1.78 -5.37
C ASN A 120 -19.21 0.79 -4.57
N GLU A 121 -19.83 -0.18 -3.89
CA GLU A 121 -19.13 -1.27 -3.20
C GLU A 121 -18.30 -2.10 -4.20
N ALA A 122 -18.84 -2.44 -5.37
CA ALA A 122 -18.10 -3.15 -6.41
C ALA A 122 -16.85 -2.39 -6.87
N LYS A 123 -16.93 -1.06 -7.02
CA LYS A 123 -15.77 -0.21 -7.31
C LYS A 123 -14.76 -0.20 -6.16
N GLN A 124 -15.22 -0.11 -4.92
CA GLN A 124 -14.35 -0.15 -3.75
C GLN A 124 -13.60 -1.47 -3.64
N LEU A 125 -14.32 -2.60 -3.74
CA LEU A 125 -13.74 -3.94 -3.71
C LEU A 125 -12.74 -4.14 -4.85
N HIS A 126 -13.02 -3.60 -6.04
CA HIS A 126 -12.06 -3.62 -7.14
C HIS A 126 -10.74 -2.89 -6.78
N GLY A 127 -10.83 -1.72 -6.14
CA GLY A 127 -9.66 -1.01 -5.62
C GLY A 127 -8.90 -1.80 -4.56
N GLU A 128 -9.61 -2.46 -3.64
CA GLU A 128 -9.00 -3.30 -2.61
C GLU A 128 -8.29 -4.53 -3.20
N VAL A 129 -8.84 -5.15 -4.23
CA VAL A 129 -8.21 -6.27 -4.96
C VAL A 129 -6.89 -5.84 -5.58
N GLU A 130 -6.85 -4.70 -6.27
CA GLU A 130 -5.61 -4.21 -6.87
C GLU A 130 -4.57 -3.82 -5.79
N ARG A 131 -5.01 -3.26 -4.66
CA ARG A 131 -4.13 -3.01 -3.51
C ARG A 131 -3.55 -4.30 -2.94
N LEU A 132 -4.37 -5.32 -2.71
CA LEU A 132 -3.93 -6.63 -2.20
C LEU A 132 -2.98 -7.33 -3.17
N LYS A 133 -3.21 -7.17 -4.47
CA LYS A 133 -2.35 -7.69 -5.53
C LYS A 133 -0.97 -7.04 -5.53
N SER A 134 -0.88 -5.72 -5.30
CA SER A 134 0.39 -5.02 -5.10
C SER A 134 1.14 -5.59 -3.89
N ILE A 135 0.48 -5.67 -2.74
CA ILE A 135 1.09 -6.18 -1.50
C ILE A 135 1.59 -7.62 -1.68
N ARG A 136 0.80 -8.46 -2.35
CA ARG A 136 1.22 -9.83 -2.68
C ARG A 136 2.47 -9.85 -3.56
N HIS A 137 2.59 -8.94 -4.52
CA HIS A 137 3.77 -8.85 -5.37
C HIS A 137 5.00 -8.43 -4.57
N ASP A 138 4.87 -7.42 -3.71
CA ASP A 138 5.95 -6.93 -2.84
C ASP A 138 6.42 -8.02 -1.86
N LEU A 139 5.49 -8.69 -1.18
CA LEU A 139 5.79 -9.81 -0.28
C LEU A 139 6.42 -10.99 -1.03
N SER A 140 5.96 -11.29 -2.24
CA SER A 140 6.60 -12.30 -3.08
C SER A 140 8.04 -11.90 -3.41
N GLY A 141 8.30 -10.63 -3.69
CA GLY A 141 9.64 -10.08 -3.87
C GLY A 141 10.52 -10.29 -2.63
N GLN A 142 10.01 -9.92 -1.45
CA GLN A 142 10.72 -10.12 -0.17
C GLN A 142 11.03 -11.59 0.10
N VAL A 143 10.08 -12.51 -0.17
CA VAL A 143 10.29 -13.95 -0.02
C VAL A 143 11.41 -14.44 -0.94
N GLN A 144 11.51 -13.96 -2.18
CA GLN A 144 12.61 -14.34 -3.08
C GLN A 144 13.96 -13.82 -2.59
N ILE A 145 14.00 -12.59 -2.06
CA ILE A 145 15.22 -12.01 -1.47
C ILE A 145 15.68 -12.85 -0.28
N LEU A 146 14.79 -13.11 0.68
CA LEU A 146 15.09 -13.94 1.85
C LEU A 146 15.51 -15.35 1.47
N LYS A 147 14.89 -15.94 0.45
CA LYS A 147 15.27 -17.25 -0.08
C LYS A 147 16.70 -17.25 -0.63
N LYS A 148 17.09 -16.17 -1.33
CA LYS A 148 18.47 -16.00 -1.84
C LYS A 148 19.47 -15.84 -0.69
N ASP A 149 19.15 -15.03 0.31
CA ASP A 149 20.06 -14.79 1.43
C ASP A 149 20.19 -16.03 2.32
N LEU A 150 19.11 -16.79 2.52
CA LEU A 150 19.16 -18.09 3.18
C LEU A 150 20.11 -19.06 2.45
N ALA A 151 20.06 -19.10 1.11
CA ALA A 151 20.97 -19.95 0.33
C ALA A 151 22.44 -19.53 0.49
N LYS A 152 22.74 -18.22 0.57
CA LYS A 152 24.09 -17.71 0.86
C LYS A 152 24.56 -18.12 2.25
N LEU A 153 23.75 -17.88 3.28
CA LEU A 153 24.08 -18.26 4.66
C LEU A 153 24.28 -19.76 4.81
N GLN A 154 23.52 -20.58 4.07
CA GLN A 154 23.75 -22.02 4.01
C GLN A 154 25.12 -22.37 3.41
N THR A 155 25.61 -21.63 2.42
CA THR A 155 26.96 -21.85 1.86
C THR A 155 28.06 -21.39 2.82
N GLU A 156 27.89 -20.27 3.51
CA GLU A 156 28.85 -19.79 4.52
C GLU A 156 28.93 -20.75 5.72
N ASN A 157 27.79 -21.26 6.20
CA ASN A 157 27.77 -22.27 7.25
C ASN A 157 28.49 -23.57 6.88
N LYS A 158 28.55 -23.93 5.59
CA LYS A 158 29.34 -25.09 5.12
C LYS A 158 30.85 -24.86 5.25
N GLN A 159 31.33 -23.63 5.43
CA GLN A 159 32.75 -23.33 5.64
C GLN A 159 33.17 -23.48 7.12
N LEU A 160 32.23 -23.42 8.07
CA LEU A 160 32.53 -23.53 9.51
C LEU A 160 33.31 -24.80 9.90
N PRO A 161 33.03 -26.01 9.35
CA PRO A 161 33.83 -27.19 9.67
C PRO A 161 35.30 -27.07 9.26
N ALA A 162 35.59 -26.41 8.13
CA ALA A 162 36.97 -26.19 7.69
C ALA A 162 37.71 -25.24 8.63
N LEU A 163 37.06 -24.14 9.03
CA LEU A 163 37.62 -23.20 10.02
C LEU A 163 37.85 -23.86 11.39
N LYS A 164 36.94 -24.75 11.83
CA LYS A 164 37.13 -25.54 13.05
C LYS A 164 38.35 -26.46 12.96
N ALA A 165 38.52 -27.14 11.81
CA ALA A 165 39.68 -28.00 11.58
C ALA A 165 41.01 -27.21 11.60
N GLU A 166 41.01 -26.00 11.02
CA GLU A 166 42.18 -25.11 11.07
C GLU A 166 42.51 -24.65 12.50
N HIS A 167 41.49 -24.29 13.29
CA HIS A 167 41.68 -23.95 14.70
C HIS A 167 42.24 -25.14 15.51
N GLU A 168 41.73 -26.35 15.29
CA GLU A 168 42.26 -27.57 15.93
C GLU A 168 43.71 -27.85 15.53
N ARG A 169 44.06 -27.67 14.25
CA ARG A 169 45.45 -27.76 13.77
C ARG A 169 46.36 -26.78 14.49
N ILE A 170 45.94 -25.51 14.59
CA ILE A 170 46.73 -24.47 15.28
C ILE A 170 46.89 -24.81 16.77
N LEU A 171 45.87 -25.34 17.43
CA LEU A 171 45.98 -25.80 18.82
C LEU A 171 47.00 -26.93 18.97
N GLN A 172 47.04 -27.88 18.03
CA GLN A 172 48.06 -28.94 18.02
C GLN A 172 49.46 -28.37 17.84
N GLU A 173 49.65 -27.46 16.88
CA GLU A 173 50.93 -26.77 16.65
C GLU A 173 51.39 -26.01 17.90
N LEU A 174 50.48 -25.33 18.61
CA LEU A 174 50.76 -24.67 19.87
C LEU A 174 51.22 -25.65 20.96
N MET A 175 50.55 -26.80 21.09
CA MET A 175 50.95 -27.84 22.05
C MET A 175 52.33 -28.41 21.74
N HIS A 176 52.64 -28.65 20.47
CA HIS A 176 53.95 -29.11 20.02
C HIS A 176 55.05 -28.07 20.32
N ALA A 177 54.79 -26.78 20.04
CA ALA A 177 55.73 -25.71 20.34
C ALA A 177 56.01 -25.58 21.84
N ARG A 178 54.97 -25.68 22.70
CA ARG A 178 55.15 -25.68 24.16
C ARG A 178 56.02 -26.84 24.63
N ALA A 179 55.79 -28.05 24.13
CA ALA A 179 56.60 -29.20 24.47
C ALA A 179 58.07 -29.02 24.05
N ALA A 180 58.32 -28.50 22.84
CA ALA A 180 59.67 -28.21 22.36
C ALA A 180 60.41 -27.22 23.26
N ILE A 181 59.74 -26.13 23.67
CA ILE A 181 60.29 -25.15 24.61
C ILE A 181 60.66 -25.81 25.95
N ASP A 182 59.81 -26.68 26.48
CA ASP A 182 60.09 -27.37 27.74
C ASP A 182 61.26 -28.34 27.63
N TYR A 183 61.48 -28.97 26.46
CA TYR A 183 62.68 -29.78 26.19
C TYR A 183 63.95 -28.92 26.12
N GLU A 184 63.91 -27.79 25.39
CA GLU A 184 65.04 -26.87 25.29
C GLU A 184 65.41 -26.27 26.65
N LYS A 185 64.43 -25.90 27.46
CA LYS A 185 64.65 -25.43 28.84
C LYS A 185 65.36 -26.47 29.69
N LYS A 186 64.95 -27.74 29.62
CA LYS A 186 65.60 -28.84 30.36
C LYS A 186 67.06 -29.00 29.93
N GLY A 187 67.32 -29.08 28.61
CA GLY A 187 68.69 -29.16 28.10
C GLY A 187 69.54 -27.94 28.47
N SER A 188 68.96 -26.75 28.50
CA SER A 188 69.65 -25.52 28.92
C SER A 188 70.03 -25.55 30.41
N MET A 189 69.14 -26.05 31.28
CA MET A 189 69.45 -26.24 32.70
C MET A 189 70.59 -27.25 32.91
N GLU A 190 70.54 -28.40 32.23
CA GLU A 190 71.62 -29.42 32.30
C GLU A 190 72.97 -28.86 31.83
N LEU A 191 72.99 -28.09 30.74
CA LEU A 191 74.20 -27.43 30.25
C LEU A 191 74.71 -26.36 31.22
N MET A 192 73.81 -25.63 31.89
CA MET A 192 74.18 -24.67 32.93
C MET A 192 74.80 -25.36 34.15
N GLU A 193 74.26 -26.49 34.59
CA GLU A 193 74.84 -27.30 35.66
C GLU A 193 76.24 -27.81 35.30
N GLN A 194 76.42 -28.33 34.07
CA GLN A 194 77.74 -28.74 33.57
C GLN A 194 78.73 -27.58 33.56
N ARG A 195 78.31 -26.40 33.10
CA ARG A 195 79.12 -25.18 33.13
C ARG A 195 79.54 -24.82 34.54
N GLN A 196 78.63 -24.88 35.51
CA GLN A 196 78.93 -24.57 36.91
C GLN A 196 79.94 -25.55 37.52
N VAL A 197 79.84 -26.85 37.20
CA VAL A 197 80.83 -27.86 37.64
C VAL A 197 82.20 -27.54 37.03
N MET A 198 82.25 -27.26 35.72
CA MET A 198 83.48 -26.90 35.04
C MET A 198 84.11 -25.62 35.61
N GLU A 199 83.30 -24.61 35.91
CA GLU A 199 83.74 -23.37 36.56
C GLU A 199 84.35 -23.64 37.94
N LYS A 200 83.69 -24.45 38.79
CA LYS A 200 84.24 -24.84 40.10
C LYS A 200 85.57 -25.57 39.97
N ASN A 201 85.71 -26.45 38.98
CA ASN A 201 86.96 -27.17 38.72
C ASN A 201 88.08 -26.22 38.27
N LEU A 202 87.78 -25.28 37.35
CA LEU A 202 88.73 -24.27 36.90
C LEU A 202 89.20 -23.37 38.06
N VAL A 203 88.27 -22.93 38.91
CA VAL A 203 88.60 -22.15 40.11
C VAL A 203 89.46 -22.97 41.08
N SER A 204 89.18 -24.26 41.27
CA SER A 204 90.01 -25.13 42.11
C SER A 204 91.41 -25.31 41.54
N MET A 205 91.53 -25.56 40.23
CA MET A 205 92.82 -25.67 39.55
C MET A 205 93.61 -24.37 39.64
N ALA A 206 92.97 -23.20 39.45
CA ALA A 206 93.61 -21.91 39.63
C ALA A 206 94.17 -21.75 41.05
N ARG A 207 93.39 -22.12 42.08
CA ARG A 207 93.86 -22.12 43.48
C ARG A 207 95.01 -23.08 43.73
N GLU A 208 95.02 -24.27 43.13
CA GLU A 208 96.13 -25.23 43.23
C GLU A 208 97.38 -24.71 42.54
N VAL A 209 97.27 -24.12 41.35
CA VAL A 209 98.39 -23.47 40.65
C VAL A 209 98.96 -22.34 41.51
N GLU A 210 98.10 -21.53 42.13
CA GLU A 210 98.53 -20.44 43.01
C GLU A 210 99.21 -20.97 44.28
N LYS A 211 98.72 -22.07 44.86
CA LYS A 211 99.38 -22.77 45.97
C LYS A 211 100.75 -23.32 45.58
N LEU A 212 100.87 -23.99 44.43
CA LEU A 212 102.15 -24.50 43.91
C LEU A 212 103.14 -23.35 43.65
N ARG A 213 102.68 -22.20 43.16
CA ARG A 213 103.51 -20.98 43.00
C ARG A 213 104.00 -20.42 44.33
N ALA A 214 103.16 -20.44 45.37
CA ALA A 214 103.54 -20.05 46.73
C ALA A 214 104.57 -21.03 47.35
N GLU A 215 104.40 -22.34 47.13
CA GLU A 215 105.34 -23.37 47.59
C GLU A 215 106.73 -23.21 46.90
N LEU A 216 106.75 -22.90 45.61
CA LEU A 216 107.97 -22.59 44.82
C LEU A 216 108.69 -21.31 45.25
N THR A 217 107.97 -20.31 45.75
CA THR A 217 108.58 -19.06 46.28
C THR A 217 109.02 -19.19 47.74
N SER A 218 108.45 -20.14 48.50
CA SER A 218 108.86 -20.44 49.87
C SER A 218 110.05 -21.41 50.00
N SER A 219 110.34 -22.17 48.94
CA SER A 219 111.47 -23.11 48.87
C SER A 219 112.66 -22.43 48.18
N ASP A 220 113.64 -21.99 48.98
CA ASP A 220 114.95 -21.43 48.60
C ASP A 220 114.95 -20.26 47.59
N VAL A 221 114.88 -19.03 48.13
CA VAL A 221 115.63 -17.90 47.59
C VAL A 221 117.12 -18.15 47.86
N GLY A 222 117.74 -18.89 46.95
CA GLY A 222 119.19 -18.96 46.76
C GLY A 222 119.64 -17.83 45.81
N PRO A 223 120.53 -16.92 46.22
CA PRO A 223 120.77 -15.65 45.51
C PRO A 223 121.89 -15.72 44.47
N TRP A 224 121.54 -15.88 43.18
CA TRP A 224 122.21 -15.43 41.94
C TRP A 224 121.17 -15.67 40.83
N GLY A 225 120.92 -14.87 39.81
CA GLY A 225 121.51 -13.69 39.19
C GLY A 225 120.67 -13.44 37.92
N ASP A 226 120.72 -12.21 37.43
CA ASP A 226 119.87 -11.67 36.38
C ASP A 226 119.80 -12.47 35.06
N ASP A 227 118.68 -12.21 34.36
CA ASP A 227 118.59 -11.94 32.93
C ASP A 227 118.00 -13.03 32.00
N TYR A 228 117.06 -12.57 31.16
CA TYR A 228 116.25 -13.26 30.15
C TYR A 228 115.06 -14.13 30.63
N GLY A 229 113.93 -13.47 30.89
CA GLY A 229 112.63 -14.13 31.06
C GLY A 229 111.42 -13.20 31.21
N ASP A 230 111.63 -11.89 31.39
CA ASP A 230 110.62 -10.85 31.22
C ASP A 230 110.29 -10.63 29.73
N GLN A 231 109.67 -11.63 29.06
CA GLN A 231 109.15 -11.45 27.70
C GLN A 231 107.99 -12.39 27.32
N ILE A 232 107.23 -12.95 28.27
CA ILE A 232 105.84 -13.44 28.07
C ILE A 232 105.00 -13.14 29.34
N CYS A 233 105.32 -12.08 30.07
CA CYS A 233 104.44 -11.53 31.13
C CYS A 233 103.69 -10.27 30.65
N ALA A 234 103.87 -9.88 29.39
CA ALA A 234 103.02 -8.95 28.66
C ALA A 234 102.22 -9.73 27.61
N GLU A 235 100.94 -9.41 27.50
CA GLU A 235 99.97 -9.94 26.53
C GLU A 235 99.36 -11.31 26.85
N ILE A 236 98.46 -11.25 27.83
CA ILE A 236 97.15 -11.89 27.95
C ILE A 236 97.03 -12.10 29.46
N SER A 237 96.58 -11.04 30.13
CA SER A 237 96.29 -11.09 31.54
C SER A 237 95.32 -12.26 31.79
N PHE A 238 95.37 -12.90 32.95
CA PHE A 238 94.42 -13.96 33.30
C PHE A 238 92.96 -13.48 33.14
N LEU A 239 92.75 -12.16 33.25
CA LEU A 239 91.53 -11.44 32.90
C LEU A 239 91.17 -11.50 31.41
N ASP A 240 92.12 -11.45 30.47
CA ASP A 240 91.88 -11.58 29.03
C ASP A 240 91.43 -13.00 28.63
N ILE A 241 91.94 -14.05 29.29
CA ILE A 241 91.44 -15.43 29.09
C ILE A 241 90.02 -15.56 29.65
N ILE A 242 89.75 -14.99 30.82
CA ILE A 242 88.41 -14.98 31.42
C ILE A 242 87.43 -14.15 30.58
N LEU A 243 87.85 -13.01 30.04
CA LEU A 243 87.03 -12.15 29.18
C LEU A 243 86.75 -12.81 27.82
N LEU A 244 87.73 -13.47 27.19
CA LEU A 244 87.51 -14.26 25.97
C LEU A 244 86.56 -15.44 26.22
N TYR A 245 86.61 -16.06 27.40
CA TYR A 245 85.69 -17.12 27.79
C TYR A 245 84.27 -16.58 28.04
N MET A 246 84.13 -15.41 28.65
CA MET A 246 82.83 -14.75 28.87
C MET A 246 82.22 -14.22 27.55
N ASP A 247 83.02 -13.63 26.66
CA ASP A 247 82.58 -13.15 25.34
C ASP A 247 82.16 -14.28 24.40
N ALA A 248 82.82 -15.44 24.46
CA ALA A 248 82.42 -16.63 23.73
C ALA A 248 81.06 -17.19 24.23
N THR A 249 80.76 -17.03 25.53
CA THR A 249 79.49 -17.47 26.10
C THR A 249 78.33 -16.50 25.85
N TYR A 250 78.59 -15.19 25.85
CA TYR A 250 77.60 -14.18 25.46
C TYR A 250 77.31 -14.22 23.94
N ASN A 251 78.31 -14.46 23.09
CA ASN A 251 78.08 -14.61 21.64
C ASN A 251 77.32 -15.89 21.28
N LEU A 252 77.53 -17.00 21.99
CA LEU A 252 76.74 -18.22 21.77
C LEU A 252 75.26 -18.03 22.16
N PHE A 253 74.97 -17.18 23.16
CA PHE A 253 73.60 -16.79 23.52
C PHE A 253 72.93 -15.91 22.44
N CYS A 254 73.70 -15.10 21.71
CA CYS A 254 73.21 -14.30 20.59
C CYS A 254 72.99 -15.13 19.31
N VAL A 255 73.88 -16.07 18.98
CA VAL A 255 73.78 -16.88 17.74
C VAL A 255 72.58 -17.85 17.76
N ILE A 256 72.13 -18.28 18.94
CA ILE A 256 70.90 -19.09 19.08
C ILE A 256 69.63 -18.23 18.86
N ARG A 257 69.71 -16.90 19.04
CA ARG A 257 68.57 -15.98 18.84
C ARG A 257 68.28 -15.65 17.37
N ASP A 258 69.25 -15.80 16.48
CA ASP A 258 69.15 -15.29 15.10
C ASP A 258 68.89 -16.35 14.01
N ASN A 259 68.78 -17.65 14.36
CA ASN A 259 68.58 -18.74 13.38
C ASN A 259 67.18 -19.38 13.41
N GLY A 260 66.15 -18.62 13.79
CA GLY A 260 64.75 -19.06 13.74
C GLY A 260 63.87 -17.97 13.14
N LYS A 261 63.29 -18.25 11.98
CA LYS A 261 62.36 -17.37 11.24
C LYS A 261 61.21 -16.91 12.16
N ASP A 262 60.76 -15.67 11.92
CA ASP A 262 59.63 -14.95 12.54
C ASP A 262 59.90 -14.14 13.83
N VAL A 263 60.45 -12.96 13.58
CA VAL A 263 60.48 -11.79 14.46
C VAL A 263 59.05 -11.29 14.74
N ARG A 264 58.29 -11.93 15.63
CA ARG A 264 57.07 -11.34 16.24
C ARG A 264 56.77 -11.68 17.71
N CYS A 265 57.63 -12.41 18.43
CA CYS A 265 57.28 -12.87 19.81
C CYS A 265 58.17 -12.37 20.97
N LEU A 266 59.14 -11.49 20.76
CA LEU A 266 60.07 -11.06 21.84
C LEU A 266 59.87 -9.64 22.36
N SER A 267 58.80 -8.94 22.00
CA SER A 267 58.43 -7.66 22.67
C SER A 267 57.45 -7.85 23.83
N LEU A 268 56.73 -8.98 23.91
CA LEU A 268 55.70 -9.21 24.94
C LEU A 268 56.20 -9.94 26.19
N LEU A 269 57.35 -10.62 26.12
CA LEU A 269 57.94 -11.32 27.28
C LEU A 269 58.76 -10.41 28.21
N VAL A 270 59.21 -9.24 27.73
CA VAL A 270 59.87 -8.23 28.59
C VAL A 270 58.85 -7.40 29.37
N SER A 271 57.61 -7.24 28.87
CA SER A 271 56.55 -6.52 29.58
C SER A 271 55.84 -7.34 30.66
N LEU A 272 56.07 -8.66 30.74
CA LEU A 272 55.45 -9.56 31.73
C LEU A 272 56.37 -9.94 32.90
N VAL A 273 57.64 -9.51 32.87
CA VAL A 273 58.60 -9.72 33.97
C VAL A 273 58.83 -8.43 34.79
N GLU A 274 58.41 -7.26 34.31
CA GLU A 274 58.60 -5.97 34.98
C GLU A 274 57.36 -5.37 35.66
N VAL A 275 56.30 -6.16 35.86
CA VAL A 275 55.20 -5.80 36.76
C VAL A 275 54.79 -7.02 37.58
N GLY A 276 55.17 -7.10 38.85
CA GLY A 276 54.53 -8.04 39.77
C GLY A 276 55.32 -8.65 40.92
N GLY A 277 56.38 -8.00 41.42
CA GLY A 277 56.86 -8.26 42.78
C GLY A 277 55.97 -7.52 43.79
N GLY A 278 54.78 -8.03 44.09
CA GLY A 278 53.86 -7.41 45.05
C GLY A 278 52.79 -8.40 45.53
N SER A 279 52.90 -8.78 46.80
CA SER A 279 51.91 -9.56 47.53
C SER A 279 50.60 -8.78 47.66
N TYR A 280 49.50 -9.30 47.10
CA TYR A 280 48.15 -8.93 47.51
C TYR A 280 47.27 -10.17 47.56
N ASP A 281 46.87 -10.49 48.78
CA ASP A 281 45.80 -11.38 49.17
C ASP A 281 44.49 -10.94 48.51
N MET A 282 43.94 -11.75 47.60
CA MET A 282 42.59 -11.56 47.04
C MET A 282 41.78 -12.82 47.35
N LYS A 283 40.90 -12.67 48.34
CA LYS A 283 39.92 -13.65 48.80
C LYS A 283 39.06 -14.12 47.63
N TYR A 284 38.96 -15.43 47.44
CA TYR A 284 37.95 -16.03 46.56
C TYR A 284 36.55 -15.74 47.13
N GLY A 285 35.94 -14.67 46.64
CA GLY A 285 34.51 -14.45 46.76
C GLY A 285 33.78 -15.41 45.82
N SER A 286 32.97 -16.27 46.41
CA SER A 286 31.90 -16.99 45.72
C SER A 286 30.98 -15.99 45.01
N SER A 287 30.74 -16.20 43.71
CA SER A 287 29.53 -15.70 43.06
C SER A 287 29.06 -16.77 42.08
N ASP A 288 27.98 -17.45 42.47
CA ASP A 288 27.08 -18.17 41.58
C ASP A 288 26.61 -17.24 40.45
N GLY A 289 27.39 -17.21 39.37
CA GLY A 289 27.07 -16.53 38.12
C GLY A 289 26.20 -17.45 37.27
N ARG A 290 24.91 -17.51 37.61
CA ARG A 290 23.87 -18.12 36.78
C ARG A 290 23.82 -17.38 35.44
N PHE A 291 24.30 -18.01 34.36
CA PHE A 291 24.08 -17.54 33.00
C PHE A 291 22.56 -17.46 32.72
N PRO A 292 22.02 -16.33 32.20
CA PRO A 292 20.64 -16.32 31.76
C PRO A 292 20.51 -17.15 30.47
N PRO A 293 19.46 -17.99 30.34
CA PRO A 293 19.25 -18.77 29.14
C PRO A 293 18.77 -17.82 28.03
N TYR A 294 19.49 -17.80 26.90
CA TYR A 294 18.95 -17.30 25.65
C TYR A 294 17.91 -18.32 25.16
N GLY A 295 16.64 -18.06 25.47
CA GLY A 295 15.54 -18.94 25.09
C GLY A 295 14.19 -18.26 25.23
N ASP A 296 13.60 -17.99 24.07
CA ASP A 296 12.17 -17.95 23.76
C ASP A 296 11.31 -16.79 24.33
N GLY A 297 10.72 -16.02 23.43
CA GLY A 297 9.93 -14.85 23.80
C GLY A 297 9.35 -14.05 22.63
N TYR A 298 8.70 -14.72 21.68
CA TYR A 298 7.69 -14.06 20.83
C TYR A 298 6.39 -14.87 20.84
N VAL A 299 5.67 -14.78 21.96
CA VAL A 299 4.28 -15.16 22.09
C VAL A 299 3.52 -13.97 22.67
N THR A 300 2.71 -13.36 21.80
CA THR A 300 1.38 -12.81 22.07
C THR A 300 1.20 -11.82 23.23
N HIS A 301 1.12 -10.53 22.90
CA HIS A 301 0.32 -9.58 23.69
C HIS A 301 -1.07 -9.46 23.08
N LEU A 302 -2.03 -10.20 23.65
CA LEU A 302 -3.47 -10.01 23.55
C LEU A 302 -4.00 -9.60 24.93
N GLY A 303 -4.76 -8.50 24.97
CA GLY A 303 -5.62 -8.07 26.08
C GLY A 303 -4.94 -7.25 27.18
N ALA A 304 -5.54 -6.24 27.80
CA ALA A 304 -6.86 -5.65 27.67
C ALA A 304 -6.88 -4.33 28.48
N ALA A 305 -7.59 -3.31 28.00
CA ALA A 305 -8.25 -2.30 28.84
C ALA A 305 -9.32 -1.63 27.97
N ASP A 306 -10.56 -2.13 28.01
CA ASP A 306 -11.63 -1.71 28.92
C ASP A 306 -12.47 -0.55 28.33
N LYS A 307 -13.64 -0.93 27.79
CA LYS A 307 -14.99 -0.37 28.05
C LYS A 307 -15.87 -0.38 26.79
N GLY A 308 -16.77 -1.37 26.73
CA GLY A 308 -18.04 -1.31 26.00
C GLY A 308 -19.03 -0.36 26.70
N PRO A 309 -20.22 -0.09 26.10
CA PRO A 309 -21.30 -1.09 25.99
C PRO A 309 -21.85 -1.20 24.56
N LEU A 310 -22.16 -2.37 24.01
CA LEU A 310 -23.22 -3.35 24.30
C LEU A 310 -24.67 -2.87 24.10
N TYR A 311 -25.26 -3.46 23.06
CA TYR A 311 -26.68 -3.73 22.76
C TYR A 311 -27.60 -2.62 22.25
N GLY A 312 -28.24 -2.96 21.13
CA GLY A 312 -29.27 -2.15 20.49
C GLY A 312 -30.62 -2.22 21.20
N SER A 313 -31.49 -1.29 20.81
CA SER A 313 -32.94 -1.41 20.98
C SER A 313 -33.62 -0.54 19.92
N SER A 314 -34.39 -1.22 19.08
CA SER A 314 -35.44 -0.65 18.25
C SER A 314 -36.59 -0.14 19.14
N SER A 315 -37.04 1.10 18.93
CA SER A 315 -38.45 1.49 19.12
C SER A 315 -38.72 2.92 18.65
N GLY A 316 -39.49 3.05 17.57
CA GLY A 316 -40.69 3.91 17.47
C GLY A 316 -40.53 5.44 17.35
N PRO A 317 -41.41 6.11 16.56
CA PRO A 317 -41.24 7.50 16.15
C PRO A 317 -41.83 8.50 17.15
N ARG A 318 -41.21 9.68 17.27
CA ARG A 318 -41.81 10.83 17.97
C ARG A 318 -42.57 11.73 17.00
N VAL A 319 -43.87 11.78 17.26
CA VAL A 319 -44.84 12.80 16.86
C VAL A 319 -44.47 14.18 17.44
N GLY A 320 -44.81 15.24 16.69
CA GLY A 320 -44.81 16.66 17.09
C GLY A 320 -44.08 17.50 16.04
N SER A 321 -44.63 18.53 15.42
CA SER A 321 -45.82 19.34 15.72
C SER A 321 -46.10 20.28 14.53
N GLU A 322 -47.35 20.76 14.49
CA GLU A 322 -48.03 21.52 13.45
C GLU A 322 -47.48 22.92 13.11
N LYS A 323 -47.93 23.40 11.93
CA LYS A 323 -48.13 24.76 11.39
C LYS A 323 -47.32 24.98 10.10
N SER A 324 -47.89 25.31 8.94
CA SER A 324 -48.88 26.37 8.73
C SER A 324 -49.71 26.17 7.46
N ARG A 325 -50.93 26.69 7.53
CA ARG A 325 -52.03 26.71 6.58
C ARG A 325 -51.93 27.96 5.69
N THR A 326 -52.01 27.80 4.37
CA THR A 326 -52.46 28.83 3.39
C THR A 326 -52.71 28.10 2.07
N ARG A 327 -53.96 27.70 1.76
CA ARG A 327 -54.89 28.41 0.86
C ARG A 327 -54.20 29.12 -0.31
N HIS A 328 -54.25 28.51 -1.49
CA HIS A 328 -55.15 28.97 -2.56
C HIS A 328 -55.40 27.87 -3.59
#